data_AF-A0A1B0ZVG5-F1
#
_entry.id   AF-A0A1B0ZVG5-F1
#
_cell.length_a   1.000
_cell.length_b   1.000
_cell.length_c   1.000
_cell.angle_alpha   90.00
_cell.angle_beta   90.00
_cell.angle_gamma   90.00
#
_symmetry.space_group_name_H-M   'P 1'
#
loop_
_entity.id
_entity.type
_entity.pdbx_description
1 polymer ?
#
loop_
_entity_poly.entity_id
_entity_poly.type
_entity_poly.pdbx_seq_one_letter_code
_entity_poly.pdbx_strand_id
1 'polypeptide(L)'
;MACAASPDRYQEGPVHTCKTCFLGALNLLELARRKKARILQSSTSEVYGDPEISLQDESYRGCVNTCGPRACYDEGKRVAETLFWEYGAHNGVETRIARIFNTYGPNMDPADGRVVSNFIVQALKGEDLTVYGTGLQTRSFCYVSDLVDGLIRLMASDEKMPVNLGNPGEFTMLELAEKVVKMVRSRAGVTFRPLPQDDPRQRKPNITRAKTILGWSPKVNLDEGLAATIEWYRERLAADQEAEAPAGQ
;
A
#
# COMPACT_ATOMS: atom_id res chain seq x y z
N MET A 1 -12.75 -4.45 2.50
CA MET A 1 -12.45 -4.39 3.94
C MET A 1 -11.62 -3.14 4.19
N ALA A 2 -11.98 -2.30 5.15
CA ALA A 2 -11.18 -1.15 5.55
C ALA A 2 -10.39 -1.51 6.81
N CYS A 3 -9.06 -1.40 6.75
CA CYS A 3 -8.16 -1.51 7.89
C CYS A 3 -7.12 -0.42 7.71
N ALA A 4 -6.68 0.21 8.81
CA ALA A 4 -5.54 1.13 8.76
C ALA A 4 -4.34 0.41 8.12
N ALA A 5 -3.74 1.02 7.11
CA ALA A 5 -2.67 0.42 6.30
C ALA A 5 -1.31 1.12 6.48
N SER A 6 -1.30 2.31 7.09
CA SER A 6 -0.09 3.07 7.44
C SER A 6 0.46 2.61 8.80
N PRO A 7 1.79 2.43 8.93
CA PRO A 7 2.44 1.98 10.16
C PRO A 7 1.98 2.67 11.43
N ASP A 8 2.00 4.00 11.44
CA ASP A 8 1.64 4.78 12.63
C ASP A 8 0.19 4.51 13.06
N ARG A 9 -0.74 4.54 12.10
CA ARG A 9 -2.18 4.36 12.37
C ARG A 9 -2.55 2.97 12.85
N TYR A 10 -1.98 1.90 12.28
CA TYR A 10 -2.35 0.55 12.73
C TYR A 10 -1.71 0.19 14.08
N GLN A 11 -0.63 0.88 14.46
CA GLN A 11 0.04 0.75 15.76
C GLN A 11 -0.62 1.57 16.88
N GLU A 12 -1.42 2.60 16.56
CA GLU A 12 -2.22 3.34 17.55
C GLU A 12 -3.21 2.43 18.31
N GLY A 13 -3.69 1.37 17.64
CA GLY A 13 -4.67 0.43 18.20
C GLY A 13 -4.46 -1.00 17.72
N PRO A 14 -3.38 -1.70 18.12
CA PRO A 14 -2.99 -2.98 17.51
C PRO A 14 -4.04 -4.08 17.70
N VAL A 15 -4.70 -4.11 18.86
CA VAL A 15 -5.82 -5.05 19.10
C VAL A 15 -7.02 -4.72 18.20
N HIS A 16 -7.30 -3.44 17.97
CA HIS A 16 -8.37 -3.00 17.08
C HIS A 16 -8.05 -3.34 15.62
N THR A 17 -6.82 -3.12 15.17
CA THR A 17 -6.32 -3.54 13.85
C THR A 17 -6.52 -5.03 13.63
N CYS A 18 -6.07 -5.86 14.58
CA CYS A 18 -6.20 -7.32 14.47
C CYS A 18 -7.68 -7.75 14.43
N LYS A 19 -8.52 -7.20 15.32
CA LYS A 19 -9.98 -7.44 15.32
C LYS A 19 -10.63 -7.03 13.99
N THR A 20 -10.22 -5.91 13.41
CA THR A 20 -10.75 -5.42 12.13
C THR A 20 -10.39 -6.36 10.99
N CYS A 21 -9.13 -6.79 10.92
CA CYS A 21 -8.69 -7.78 9.93
C CYS A 21 -9.43 -9.11 10.08
N PHE A 22 -9.52 -9.64 11.30
CA PHE A 22 -10.12 -10.96 11.55
C PHE A 22 -11.66 -10.94 11.56
N LEU A 23 -12.28 -10.23 12.51
CA LEU A 23 -13.74 -10.18 12.65
C LEU A 23 -14.39 -9.49 11.45
N GLY A 24 -13.74 -8.46 10.90
CA GLY A 24 -14.22 -7.79 9.69
C GLY A 24 -14.21 -8.72 8.48
N ALA A 25 -13.17 -9.55 8.31
CA ALA A 25 -13.14 -10.57 7.25
C ALA A 25 -14.30 -11.55 7.41
N LEU A 26 -14.43 -12.11 8.62
CA LEU A 26 -15.42 -13.14 8.92
C LEU A 26 -16.86 -12.64 8.67
N ASN A 27 -17.18 -11.43 9.15
CA ASN A 27 -18.50 -10.84 8.97
C ASN A 27 -18.83 -10.59 7.49
N LEU A 28 -17.86 -10.10 6.71
CA LEU A 28 -18.06 -9.84 5.28
C LEU A 28 -18.17 -11.14 4.47
N LEU A 29 -17.38 -12.16 4.81
CA LEU A 29 -17.46 -13.48 4.19
C LEU A 29 -18.80 -14.16 4.48
N GLU A 30 -19.29 -14.06 5.73
CA GLU A 30 -20.60 -14.57 6.10
C GLU A 30 -21.74 -13.84 5.35
N LEU A 31 -21.64 -12.52 5.23
CA LEU A 31 -22.58 -11.74 4.43
C LEU A 31 -22.52 -12.15 2.94
N ALA A 32 -21.32 -12.28 2.39
CA ALA A 32 -21.11 -12.69 1.00
C ALA A 32 -21.72 -14.08 0.75
N ARG A 33 -21.52 -15.03 1.67
CA ARG A 33 -22.15 -16.36 1.63
C ARG A 33 -23.68 -16.26 1.60
N ARG A 34 -24.28 -15.51 2.53
CA ARG A 34 -25.75 -15.35 2.61
C ARG A 34 -26.35 -14.67 1.39
N LYS A 35 -25.63 -13.72 0.80
CA LYS A 35 -26.07 -12.95 -0.36
C LYS A 35 -25.62 -13.54 -1.69
N LYS A 36 -24.87 -14.65 -1.69
CA LYS A 36 -24.23 -15.24 -2.87
C LYS A 36 -23.42 -14.21 -3.66
N ALA A 37 -22.75 -13.31 -2.93
CA ALA A 37 -21.95 -12.24 -3.52
C ALA A 37 -20.50 -12.72 -3.73
N ARG A 38 -19.91 -12.28 -4.83
CA ARG A 38 -18.45 -12.34 -5.01
C ARG A 38 -17.78 -11.28 -4.14
N ILE A 39 -16.66 -11.62 -3.52
CA ILE A 39 -15.95 -10.73 -2.61
C ILE A 39 -14.44 -10.77 -2.87
N LEU A 40 -13.82 -9.60 -2.82
CA LEU A 40 -12.39 -9.41 -2.99
C LEU A 40 -11.75 -8.94 -1.68
N GLN A 41 -10.69 -9.62 -1.27
CA GLN A 41 -9.82 -9.19 -0.19
C GLN A 41 -8.72 -8.29 -0.74
N SER A 42 -8.65 -7.08 -0.21
CA SER A 42 -7.47 -6.21 -0.31
C SER A 42 -6.42 -6.67 0.73
N SER A 43 -5.65 -7.69 0.37
CA SER A 43 -4.46 -8.12 1.10
C SER A 43 -3.29 -7.16 0.82
N THR A 44 -2.07 -7.53 1.19
CA THR A 44 -0.91 -6.64 1.20
C THR A 44 0.38 -7.41 0.90
N SER A 45 1.41 -6.75 0.41
CA SER A 45 2.75 -7.34 0.31
C SER A 45 3.40 -7.59 1.68
N GLU A 46 2.90 -7.01 2.78
CA GLU A 46 3.38 -7.28 4.14
C GLU A 46 3.15 -8.75 4.56
N VAL A 47 2.28 -9.51 3.89
CA VAL A 47 2.15 -10.96 4.14
C VAL A 47 3.45 -11.72 3.84
N TYR A 48 4.36 -11.10 3.07
CA TYR A 48 5.70 -11.61 2.79
C TYR A 48 6.74 -11.22 3.88
N GLY A 49 6.46 -10.23 4.72
CA GLY A 49 7.35 -9.78 5.82
C GLY A 49 8.67 -9.15 5.36
N ASP A 50 9.79 -9.54 5.96
CA ASP A 50 11.15 -9.23 5.48
C ASP A 50 11.65 -10.39 4.60
N PRO A 51 11.35 -10.38 3.29
CA PRO A 51 11.57 -11.54 2.44
C PRO A 51 13.06 -11.86 2.28
N GLU A 52 13.39 -13.15 2.36
CA GLU A 52 14.75 -13.66 2.12
C GLU A 52 15.08 -13.77 0.61
N ILE A 53 14.10 -13.47 -0.25
CA ILE A 53 14.22 -13.48 -1.70
C ILE A 53 13.88 -12.12 -2.28
N SER A 54 14.57 -11.76 -3.37
CA SER A 54 14.21 -10.61 -4.21
C SER A 54 13.37 -11.10 -5.38
N LEU A 55 12.32 -10.34 -5.75
CA LEU A 55 11.13 -10.79 -6.47
C LEU A 55 10.26 -11.73 -5.62
N GLN A 56 9.22 -11.17 -5.03
CA GLN A 56 8.25 -11.95 -4.27
C GLN A 56 7.14 -12.41 -5.21
N ASP A 57 7.13 -13.71 -5.52
CA ASP A 57 6.02 -14.39 -6.19
C ASP A 57 5.00 -14.94 -5.19
N GLU A 58 3.82 -15.28 -5.68
CA GLU A 58 2.69 -15.65 -4.82
C GLU A 58 2.87 -16.99 -4.09
N SER A 59 3.85 -17.82 -4.48
CA SER A 59 4.18 -19.07 -3.79
C SER A 59 5.04 -18.89 -2.54
N TYR A 60 5.69 -17.73 -2.39
CA TYR A 60 6.51 -17.44 -1.21
C TYR A 60 5.64 -17.32 0.05
N ARG A 61 6.05 -18.03 1.11
CA ARG A 61 5.28 -18.14 2.36
C ARG A 61 5.38 -16.90 3.26
N GLY A 62 6.40 -16.08 3.06
CA GLY A 62 6.71 -14.92 3.90
C GLY A 62 7.62 -15.24 5.09
N CYS A 63 8.35 -14.22 5.55
CA CYS A 63 9.16 -14.22 6.76
C CYS A 63 8.64 -13.12 7.71
N VAL A 64 7.63 -13.48 8.52
CA VAL A 64 6.85 -12.54 9.33
C VAL A 64 7.02 -12.86 10.82
N ASN A 65 7.19 -11.82 11.63
CA ASN A 65 7.30 -11.93 13.08
C ASN A 65 5.93 -11.82 13.75
N THR A 66 5.50 -12.87 14.47
CA THR A 66 4.20 -12.94 15.14
C THR A 66 4.07 -12.07 16.39
N CYS A 67 5.19 -11.57 16.94
CA CYS A 67 5.21 -10.72 18.15
C CYS A 67 5.92 -9.37 17.93
N GLY A 68 6.21 -9.01 16.68
CA GLY A 68 6.78 -7.71 16.32
C GLY A 68 5.77 -6.56 16.36
N PRO A 69 6.23 -5.30 16.31
CA PRO A 69 5.37 -4.12 16.36
C PRO A 69 4.40 -4.01 15.18
N ARG A 70 4.66 -4.72 14.08
CA ARG A 70 3.83 -4.76 12.86
C ARG A 70 2.89 -5.97 12.80
N ALA A 71 3.06 -6.94 13.70
CA ALA A 71 2.36 -8.23 13.66
C ALA A 71 0.83 -8.10 13.64
N CYS A 72 0.28 -7.08 14.31
CA CYS A 72 -1.16 -6.85 14.35
C CYS A 72 -1.80 -6.65 12.95
N TYR A 73 -1.07 -6.03 12.03
CA TYR A 73 -1.48 -5.84 10.64
C TYR A 73 -1.07 -7.04 9.79
N ASP A 74 0.19 -7.47 9.91
CA ASP A 74 0.77 -8.51 9.06
C ASP A 74 0.07 -9.85 9.25
N GLU A 75 -0.03 -10.33 10.49
CA GLU A 75 -0.75 -11.57 10.82
C GLU A 75 -2.26 -11.40 10.63
N GLY A 76 -2.81 -10.21 10.87
CA GLY A 76 -4.20 -9.89 10.58
C GLY A 76 -4.55 -10.11 9.10
N LYS A 77 -3.68 -9.67 8.19
CA LYS A 77 -3.87 -9.86 6.74
C LYS A 77 -3.63 -11.30 6.31
N ARG A 78 -2.66 -12.00 6.92
CA ARG A 78 -2.39 -13.43 6.67
C ARG A 78 -3.58 -14.31 7.08
N VAL A 79 -4.13 -14.12 8.28
CA VAL A 79 -5.31 -14.89 8.72
C VAL A 79 -6.53 -14.57 7.84
N ALA A 80 -6.68 -13.33 7.37
CA ALA A 80 -7.75 -12.98 6.44
C ALA A 80 -7.61 -13.70 5.09
N GLU A 81 -6.40 -13.89 4.54
CA GLU A 81 -6.20 -14.72 3.33
C GLU A 81 -6.65 -16.16 3.56
N THR A 82 -6.30 -16.75 4.71
CA THR A 82 -6.75 -18.10 5.08
C THR A 82 -8.28 -18.17 5.13
N LEU A 83 -8.95 -17.21 5.77
CA LEU A 83 -10.41 -17.19 5.83
C LEU A 83 -11.06 -17.08 4.44
N PHE A 84 -10.52 -16.23 3.55
CA PHE A 84 -11.03 -16.09 2.18
C PHE A 84 -10.82 -17.37 1.37
N TRP A 85 -9.70 -18.08 1.57
CA TRP A 85 -9.47 -19.37 0.94
C TRP A 85 -10.47 -20.42 1.42
N GLU A 86 -10.60 -20.61 2.73
CA GLU A 86 -11.48 -21.62 3.33
C GLU A 86 -12.95 -21.41 2.94
N TYR A 87 -13.45 -20.17 2.96
CA TYR A 87 -14.81 -19.85 2.52
C TYR A 87 -15.03 -20.14 1.02
N GLY A 88 -14.00 -19.96 0.20
CA GLY A 88 -14.05 -20.30 -1.21
C GLY A 88 -14.04 -21.82 -1.44
N ALA A 89 -13.18 -22.54 -0.73
CA ALA A 89 -12.99 -23.98 -0.87
C ALA A 89 -14.14 -24.81 -0.29
N HIS A 90 -14.70 -24.40 0.86
CA HIS A 90 -15.64 -25.21 1.64
C HIS A 90 -17.03 -24.60 1.80
N ASN A 91 -17.21 -23.30 1.55
CA ASN A 91 -18.50 -22.62 1.71
C ASN A 91 -19.07 -22.04 0.41
N GLY A 92 -18.42 -22.29 -0.73
CA GLY A 92 -18.91 -21.90 -2.06
C GLY A 92 -18.98 -20.39 -2.29
N VAL A 93 -18.25 -19.59 -1.50
CA VAL A 93 -18.18 -18.14 -1.70
C VAL A 93 -17.19 -17.84 -2.83
N GLU A 94 -17.57 -17.00 -3.79
CA GLU A 94 -16.62 -16.58 -4.82
C GLU A 94 -15.65 -15.54 -4.25
N THR A 95 -14.44 -15.98 -3.90
CA THR A 95 -13.42 -15.13 -3.28
C THR A 95 -12.30 -14.76 -4.24
N ARG A 96 -11.76 -13.55 -4.10
CA ARG A 96 -10.58 -13.05 -4.81
C ARG A 96 -9.59 -12.45 -3.80
N ILE A 97 -8.29 -12.64 -4.00
CA ILE A 97 -7.27 -12.16 -3.07
C ILE A 97 -6.24 -11.34 -3.84
N ALA A 98 -6.21 -10.02 -3.60
CA ALA A 98 -5.21 -9.12 -4.16
C ALA A 98 -4.12 -8.86 -3.12
N ARG A 99 -2.87 -9.27 -3.39
CA ARG A 99 -1.70 -8.85 -2.60
C ARG A 99 -1.18 -7.54 -3.16
N ILE A 100 -1.60 -6.45 -2.50
CA ILE A 100 -1.34 -5.09 -2.97
C ILE A 100 0.05 -4.64 -2.51
N PHE A 101 0.88 -4.22 -3.45
CA PHE A 101 2.17 -3.57 -3.17
C PHE A 101 1.98 -2.06 -3.00
N ASN A 102 3.04 -1.37 -2.54
CA ASN A 102 3.03 0.05 -2.26
C ASN A 102 2.37 0.85 -3.40
N THR A 103 1.24 1.45 -3.06
CA THR A 103 0.41 2.22 -4.00
C THR A 103 0.34 3.67 -3.55
N TYR A 104 0.37 4.60 -4.51
CA TYR A 104 0.30 6.03 -4.26
C TYR A 104 -0.62 6.73 -5.26
N GLY A 105 -1.08 7.93 -4.91
CA GLY A 105 -1.90 8.77 -5.78
C GLY A 105 -2.69 9.83 -5.01
N PRO A 106 -3.52 10.62 -5.72
CA PRO A 106 -4.49 11.52 -5.12
C PRO A 106 -5.39 10.84 -4.07
N ASN A 107 -5.91 11.62 -3.11
CA ASN A 107 -6.75 11.19 -1.98
C ASN A 107 -6.02 10.44 -0.86
N MET A 108 -4.69 10.39 -0.88
CA MET A 108 -3.91 9.94 0.27
C MET A 108 -3.90 11.01 1.37
N ASP A 109 -4.10 10.60 2.62
CA ASP A 109 -3.99 11.50 3.77
C ASP A 109 -2.60 12.21 3.75
N PRO A 110 -2.51 13.55 3.84
CA PRO A 110 -1.22 14.22 4.00
C PRO A 110 -0.41 13.74 5.21
N ALA A 111 -1.08 13.24 6.24
CA ALA A 111 -0.48 12.65 7.44
C ALA A 111 -0.41 11.10 7.37
N ASP A 112 -0.51 10.51 6.18
CA ASP A 112 -0.48 9.05 5.98
C ASP A 112 0.84 8.38 6.40
N GLY A 113 1.95 9.12 6.40
CA GLY A 113 3.24 8.62 6.88
C GLY A 113 4.03 7.77 5.88
N ARG A 114 3.48 7.42 4.71
CA ARG A 114 4.25 6.75 3.64
C ARG A 114 5.23 7.71 2.95
N VAL A 115 6.27 7.15 2.35
CA VAL A 115 7.40 7.93 1.81
C VAL A 115 7.01 8.92 0.71
N VAL A 116 6.12 8.54 -0.21
CA VAL A 116 5.70 9.42 -1.32
C VAL A 116 4.92 10.62 -0.79
N SER A 117 3.95 10.40 0.11
CA SER A 117 3.19 11.47 0.74
C SER A 117 4.08 12.38 1.57
N ASN A 118 4.96 11.81 2.41
CA ASN A 118 5.86 12.59 3.25
C ASN A 118 6.79 13.48 2.41
N PHE A 119 7.42 12.93 1.37
CA PHE A 119 8.32 13.73 0.53
C PHE A 119 7.61 14.85 -0.21
N ILE A 120 6.42 14.60 -0.77
CA ILE A 120 5.65 15.63 -1.46
C ILE A 120 5.23 16.73 -0.49
N VAL A 121 4.69 16.36 0.68
CA VAL A 121 4.24 17.33 1.69
C VAL A 121 5.42 18.13 2.25
N GLN A 122 6.54 17.50 2.59
CA GLN A 122 7.76 18.17 3.05
C GLN A 122 8.27 19.15 2.00
N ALA A 123 8.39 18.71 0.73
CA ALA A 123 8.82 19.57 -0.36
C ALA A 123 7.90 20.78 -0.56
N LEU A 124 6.57 20.58 -0.51
CA LEU A 124 5.56 21.64 -0.67
C LEU A 124 5.60 22.65 0.49
N LYS A 125 5.92 22.19 1.70
CA LYS A 125 6.10 23.05 2.89
C LYS A 125 7.48 23.72 2.96
N GLY A 126 8.41 23.34 2.07
CA GLY A 126 9.79 23.81 2.11
C GLY A 126 10.61 23.19 3.25
N GLU A 127 10.17 22.06 3.79
CA GLU A 127 10.85 21.28 4.81
C GLU A 127 11.80 20.26 4.17
N ASP A 128 12.89 19.92 4.85
CA ASP A 128 13.83 18.89 4.37
C ASP A 128 13.18 17.51 4.28
N LEU A 129 13.49 16.79 3.19
CA LEU A 129 12.98 15.44 2.97
C LEU A 129 13.67 14.46 3.92
N THR A 130 12.89 13.73 4.70
CA THR A 130 13.42 12.80 5.71
C THR A 130 13.63 11.40 5.13
N VAL A 131 14.87 11.04 4.83
CA VAL A 131 15.25 9.70 4.35
C VAL A 131 15.70 8.84 5.53
N TYR A 132 15.07 7.69 5.72
CA TYR A 132 15.53 6.70 6.71
C TYR A 132 16.59 5.78 6.10
N GLY A 133 17.70 5.53 6.80
CA GLY A 133 18.84 4.75 6.30
C GLY A 133 19.76 5.56 5.38
N THR A 134 20.40 4.88 4.42
CA THR A 134 21.32 5.52 3.46
C THR A 134 20.61 6.14 2.26
N GLY A 135 19.33 5.80 2.05
CA GLY A 135 18.54 6.21 0.89
C GLY A 135 18.77 5.36 -0.37
N LEU A 136 19.72 4.42 -0.32
CA LEU A 136 20.03 3.50 -1.44
C LEU A 136 19.10 2.29 -1.50
N GLN A 137 18.30 2.07 -0.46
CA GLN A 137 17.28 1.03 -0.49
C GLN A 137 16.24 1.33 -1.58
N THR A 138 15.82 0.30 -2.28
CA THR A 138 14.84 0.41 -3.35
C THR A 138 13.43 0.13 -2.85
N ARG A 139 12.45 0.80 -3.48
CA ARG A 139 11.03 0.47 -3.37
C ARG A 139 10.38 0.53 -4.74
N SER A 140 9.29 -0.20 -4.84
CA SER A 140 8.39 -0.19 -5.98
C SER A 140 7.15 0.63 -5.68
N PHE A 141 6.65 1.39 -6.65
CA PHE A 141 5.48 2.27 -6.49
C PHE A 141 4.47 2.05 -7.62
N CYS A 142 3.28 1.61 -7.27
CA CYS A 142 2.15 1.45 -8.19
C CYS A 142 1.25 2.68 -8.10
N TYR A 143 0.89 3.27 -9.24
CA TYR A 143 -0.05 4.38 -9.23
C TYR A 143 -1.49 3.89 -9.02
N VAL A 144 -2.31 4.67 -8.33
CA VAL A 144 -3.64 4.24 -7.87
C VAL A 144 -4.57 3.79 -9.00
N SER A 145 -4.53 4.42 -10.18
CA SER A 145 -5.39 4.02 -11.30
C SER A 145 -5.03 2.63 -11.85
N ASP A 146 -3.74 2.29 -11.89
CA ASP A 146 -3.27 0.96 -12.28
C ASP A 146 -3.72 -0.10 -11.27
N LEU A 147 -3.63 0.20 -9.97
CA LEU A 147 -4.14 -0.70 -8.93
C LEU A 147 -5.66 -0.93 -9.11
N VAL A 148 -6.44 0.14 -9.31
CA VAL A 148 -7.89 0.04 -9.48
C VAL A 148 -8.25 -0.82 -10.69
N ASP A 149 -7.59 -0.63 -11.84
CA ASP A 149 -7.76 -1.49 -13.02
C ASP A 149 -7.45 -2.96 -12.69
N GLY A 150 -6.37 -3.22 -11.94
CA GLY A 150 -5.98 -4.56 -11.50
C GLY A 150 -7.02 -5.22 -10.58
N LEU A 151 -7.57 -4.45 -9.63
CA LEU A 151 -8.61 -4.93 -8.71
C LEU A 151 -9.91 -5.26 -9.46
N ILE A 152 -10.33 -4.43 -10.42
CA ILE A 152 -11.52 -4.67 -11.24
C ILE A 152 -11.35 -5.93 -12.08
N ARG A 153 -10.19 -6.09 -12.74
CA ARG A 153 -9.89 -7.29 -13.53
C ARG A 153 -9.85 -8.55 -12.67
N LEU A 154 -9.24 -8.49 -11.49
CA LEU A 154 -9.20 -9.63 -10.57
C LEU A 154 -10.61 -9.98 -10.05
N MET A 155 -11.43 -8.97 -9.75
CA MET A 155 -12.83 -9.21 -9.37
C MET A 155 -13.61 -9.92 -10.47
N ALA A 156 -13.38 -9.55 -11.73
CA ALA A 156 -14.07 -10.12 -12.88
C ALA A 156 -13.55 -11.52 -13.29
N SER A 157 -12.28 -11.84 -13.02
CA SER A 157 -11.67 -13.12 -13.40
C SER A 157 -12.20 -14.30 -12.57
N ASP A 158 -11.83 -15.53 -12.94
CA ASP A 158 -12.10 -16.76 -12.16
C ASP A 158 -10.94 -17.18 -11.25
N GLU A 159 -9.92 -16.32 -11.12
CA GLU A 159 -8.71 -16.64 -10.36
C GLU A 159 -8.98 -16.65 -8.85
N LYS A 160 -8.82 -17.82 -8.22
CA LYS A 160 -9.09 -17.99 -6.79
C LYS A 160 -7.87 -17.83 -5.90
N MET A 161 -6.68 -18.03 -6.46
CA MET A 161 -5.45 -17.90 -5.69
C MET A 161 -5.05 -16.43 -5.54
N PRO A 162 -4.19 -16.10 -4.58
CA PRO A 162 -3.63 -14.76 -4.46
C PRO A 162 -2.94 -14.30 -5.76
N VAL A 163 -3.12 -13.02 -6.08
CA VAL A 163 -2.47 -12.33 -7.21
C VAL A 163 -1.77 -11.07 -6.70
N ASN A 164 -0.49 -10.92 -7.05
CA ASN A 164 0.27 -9.71 -6.80
C ASN A 164 -0.18 -8.58 -7.72
N LEU A 165 -0.58 -7.44 -7.13
CA LEU A 165 -0.85 -6.21 -7.85
C LEU A 165 0.14 -5.14 -7.38
N GLY A 166 1.04 -4.74 -8.28
CA GLY A 166 2.09 -3.78 -8.00
C GLY A 166 2.88 -3.39 -9.25
N ASN A 167 3.88 -2.54 -9.07
CA ASN A 167 4.79 -2.14 -10.14
C ASN A 167 6.18 -2.77 -9.93
N PRO A 168 6.73 -3.55 -10.88
CA PRO A 168 8.06 -4.13 -10.72
C PRO A 168 9.20 -3.11 -10.90
N GLY A 169 8.91 -1.88 -11.33
CA GLY A 169 9.88 -0.79 -11.37
C GLY A 169 10.35 -0.43 -9.97
N GLU A 170 11.66 -0.31 -9.79
CA GLU A 170 12.31 0.03 -8.53
C GLU A 170 12.98 1.40 -8.64
N PHE A 171 12.91 2.15 -7.55
CA PHE A 171 13.59 3.42 -7.38
C PHE A 171 14.21 3.47 -5.99
N THR A 172 15.40 4.04 -5.88
CA THR A 172 16.01 4.38 -4.60
C THR A 172 15.23 5.52 -3.93
N MET A 173 15.35 5.64 -2.62
CA MET A 173 14.72 6.75 -1.90
C MET A 173 15.35 8.10 -2.28
N LEU A 174 16.62 8.12 -2.64
CA LEU A 174 17.29 9.31 -3.16
C LEU A 174 16.75 9.73 -4.53
N GLU A 175 16.59 8.80 -5.48
CA GLU A 175 15.98 9.10 -6.79
C GLU A 175 14.56 9.64 -6.63
N LEU A 176 13.77 9.08 -5.70
CA LEU A 176 12.43 9.59 -5.41
C LEU A 176 12.49 11.01 -4.82
N ALA A 177 13.37 11.27 -3.85
CA ALA A 177 13.53 12.57 -3.22
C ALA A 177 13.94 13.65 -4.24
N GLU A 178 14.94 13.35 -5.08
CA GLU A 178 15.42 14.25 -6.14
C GLU A 178 14.30 14.59 -7.14
N LYS A 179 13.53 13.58 -7.57
CA LYS A 179 12.38 13.79 -8.46
C LYS A 179 11.33 14.71 -7.83
N VAL A 180 10.95 14.45 -6.58
CA VAL A 180 9.96 15.26 -5.86
C VAL A 180 10.42 16.71 -5.70
N VAL A 181 11.65 16.94 -5.22
CA VAL A 181 12.22 18.29 -5.06
C VAL A 181 12.20 19.06 -6.38
N LYS A 182 12.62 18.42 -7.47
CA LYS A 182 12.64 19.01 -8.81
C LYS A 182 11.24 19.34 -9.31
N MET A 183 10.28 18.44 -9.15
CA MET A 183 8.90 18.61 -9.64
C MET A 183 8.11 19.64 -8.85
N VAL A 184 8.32 19.70 -7.53
CA VAL A 184 7.73 20.72 -6.65
C VAL A 184 8.41 22.08 -6.84
N ARG A 185 9.62 22.12 -7.41
CA ARG A 185 10.50 23.30 -7.46
C ARG A 185 10.87 23.80 -6.07
N SER A 186 11.09 22.86 -5.15
CA SER A 186 11.49 23.15 -3.77
C SER A 186 13.00 23.37 -3.67
N ARG A 187 13.43 24.06 -2.60
CA ARG A 187 14.84 24.15 -2.18
C ARG A 187 15.16 23.23 -1.00
N ALA A 188 14.21 22.37 -0.61
CA ALA A 188 14.36 21.40 0.46
C ALA A 188 15.61 20.53 0.25
N GLY A 189 16.38 20.36 1.33
CA GLY A 189 17.47 19.40 1.39
C GLY A 189 16.96 17.99 1.67
N VAL A 190 17.90 17.10 1.97
CA VAL A 190 17.63 15.73 2.42
C VAL A 190 18.30 15.53 3.77
N THR A 191 17.52 15.11 4.77
CA THR A 191 18.01 14.75 6.11
C THR A 191 17.91 13.25 6.32
N PHE A 192 18.94 12.64 6.90
CA PHE A 192 19.00 11.20 7.16
C PHE A 192 18.61 10.85 8.60
N ARG A 193 17.85 9.76 8.78
CA ARG A 193 17.50 9.19 10.10
C ARG A 193 17.74 7.68 10.14
N PRO A 194 17.91 7.06 11.33
CA PRO A 194 18.08 5.60 11.43
C PRO A 194 16.86 4.82 10.90
N LEU A 195 17.06 3.66 10.26
CA LEU A 195 15.97 2.80 9.79
C LEU A 195 15.04 2.39 10.95
N PRO A 196 13.71 2.47 10.79
CA PRO A 196 12.77 1.90 11.74
C PRO A 196 13.00 0.40 11.91
N GLN A 197 12.69 -0.11 13.11
CA GLN A 197 12.75 -1.54 13.40
C GLN A 197 11.77 -2.32 12.49
N ASP A 198 12.24 -3.45 11.95
CA ASP A 198 11.49 -4.35 11.07
C ASP A 198 10.94 -3.73 9.77
N ASP A 199 11.52 -2.61 9.28
CA ASP A 199 11.20 -2.12 7.93
C ASP A 199 11.86 -3.01 6.86
N PRO A 200 11.08 -3.65 5.96
CA PRO A 200 11.63 -4.58 4.98
C PRO A 200 12.68 -3.91 4.09
N ARG A 201 13.83 -4.54 3.89
CA ARG A 201 14.94 -3.90 3.14
C ARG A 201 14.65 -3.77 1.66
N GLN A 202 13.98 -4.75 1.06
CA GLN A 202 13.61 -4.75 -0.35
C GLN A 202 12.28 -5.47 -0.59
N ARG A 203 11.39 -4.87 -1.38
CA ARG A 203 10.15 -5.50 -1.85
C ARG A 203 9.92 -5.15 -3.31
N LYS A 204 9.82 -6.18 -4.14
CA LYS A 204 9.66 -6.11 -5.59
C LYS A 204 8.62 -7.15 -6.03
N PRO A 205 7.47 -6.73 -6.56
CA PRO A 205 6.43 -7.67 -6.95
C PRO A 205 6.84 -8.47 -8.19
N ASN A 206 6.71 -9.80 -8.13
CA ASN A 206 6.57 -10.60 -9.34
C ASN A 206 5.10 -10.54 -9.79
N ILE A 207 4.85 -9.90 -10.94
CA ILE A 207 3.49 -9.71 -11.50
C ILE A 207 3.20 -10.64 -12.68
N THR A 208 3.96 -11.73 -12.84
CA THR A 208 3.77 -12.67 -13.96
C THR A 208 2.36 -13.24 -13.97
N ARG A 209 1.82 -13.60 -12.80
CA ARG A 209 0.45 -14.11 -12.68
C ARG A 209 -0.60 -13.11 -13.14
N ALA A 210 -0.49 -11.86 -12.70
CA ALA A 210 -1.41 -10.80 -13.09
C ALA A 210 -1.35 -10.52 -14.60
N LYS A 211 -0.16 -10.54 -15.21
CA LYS A 211 0.00 -10.42 -16.66
C LYS A 211 -0.68 -11.57 -17.41
N THR A 212 -0.43 -12.81 -16.99
CA THR A 212 -0.91 -14.00 -17.71
C THR A 212 -2.41 -14.18 -17.56
N ILE A 213 -2.95 -14.01 -16.36
CA ILE A 213 -4.34 -14.38 -16.04
C ILE A 213 -5.29 -13.19 -16.22
N LEU A 214 -4.83 -11.96 -15.96
CA LEU A 214 -5.67 -10.76 -16.01
C LEU A 214 -5.39 -9.87 -17.24
N GLY A 215 -4.32 -10.17 -18.00
CA GLY A 215 -3.82 -9.25 -19.03
C GLY A 215 -3.43 -7.89 -18.43
N TRP A 216 -3.00 -7.87 -17.17
CA TRP A 216 -2.78 -6.64 -16.41
C TRP A 216 -1.29 -6.35 -16.21
N SER A 217 -0.93 -5.08 -16.38
CA SER A 217 0.35 -4.52 -16.00
C SER A 217 0.20 -3.01 -15.77
N PRO A 218 0.95 -2.40 -14.84
CA PRO A 218 0.90 -0.95 -14.62
C PRO A 218 1.35 -0.20 -15.86
N LYS A 219 0.70 0.92 -16.15
CA LYS A 219 0.94 1.76 -17.33
C LYS A 219 1.46 3.14 -16.97
N VAL A 220 1.13 3.63 -15.77
CA VAL A 220 1.52 4.96 -15.31
C VAL A 220 2.95 4.90 -14.77
N ASN A 221 3.83 5.69 -15.36
CA ASN A 221 5.20 5.81 -14.87
C ASN A 221 5.27 6.71 -13.63
N LEU A 222 6.41 6.69 -12.93
CA LEU A 222 6.57 7.43 -11.68
C LEU A 222 6.40 8.94 -11.87
N ASP A 223 6.94 9.51 -12.96
CA ASP A 223 6.90 10.97 -13.19
C ASP A 223 5.46 11.46 -13.45
N GLU A 224 4.68 10.71 -14.23
CA GLU A 224 3.26 10.99 -14.47
C GLU A 224 2.43 10.90 -13.18
N GLY A 225 2.61 9.82 -12.43
CA GLY A 225 1.88 9.62 -11.17
C GLY A 225 2.26 10.65 -10.10
N LEU A 226 3.55 11.02 -9.99
CA LEU A 226 4.01 12.08 -9.09
C LEU A 226 3.42 13.43 -9.46
N ALA A 227 3.36 13.78 -10.75
CA ALA A 227 2.83 15.07 -11.19
C ALA A 227 1.36 15.24 -10.73
N ALA A 228 0.52 14.24 -11.00
CA ALA A 228 -0.88 14.26 -10.58
C ALA A 228 -1.04 14.27 -9.05
N THR A 229 -0.18 13.55 -8.34
CA THR A 229 -0.23 13.47 -6.86
C THR A 229 0.21 14.78 -6.21
N ILE A 230 1.27 15.43 -6.75
CA ILE A 230 1.76 16.73 -6.28
C ILE A 230 0.70 17.81 -6.46
N GLU A 231 0.03 17.84 -7.62
CA GLU A 231 -1.02 18.82 -7.87
C GLU A 231 -2.15 18.70 -6.86
N TRP A 232 -2.63 17.46 -6.63
CA TRP A 232 -3.67 17.20 -5.66
C TRP A 232 -3.27 17.63 -4.23
N TYR A 233 -2.03 17.35 -3.81
CA TYR A 233 -1.56 17.81 -2.50
C TYR A 233 -1.46 19.33 -2.40
N ARG A 234 -1.07 20.02 -3.49
CA ARG A 234 -1.01 21.49 -3.51
C ARG A 234 -2.40 22.09 -3.29
N GLU A 235 -3.40 21.59 -4.00
CA GLU A 235 -4.80 22.02 -3.85
C GLU A 235 -5.33 21.71 -2.44
N ARG A 236 -5.08 20.48 -1.95
CA ARG A 236 -5.54 20.03 -0.63
C ARG A 236 -4.97 20.88 0.51
N LEU A 237 -3.67 21.16 0.47
CA LEU A 237 -2.98 21.95 1.50
C LEU A 237 -3.38 23.43 1.47
N ALA A 238 -3.65 23.99 0.28
CA ALA A 238 -4.18 25.33 0.15
C ALA A 238 -5.59 25.43 0.79
N ALA A 239 -6.46 24.45 0.52
CA ALA A 239 -7.79 24.40 1.12
C ALA A 239 -7.78 24.25 2.64
N ASP A 240 -6.84 23.48 3.21
CA ASP A 240 -6.68 23.36 4.66
C ASP A 240 -6.26 24.70 5.30
N GLN A 241 -5.36 25.46 4.66
CA GLN A 241 -4.94 26.79 5.14
C GLN A 241 -6.08 27.81 5.11
N GLU A 242 -6.94 27.77 4.09
CA GLU A 242 -8.12 28.64 4.00
C GLU A 242 -9.18 28.29 5.05
N ALA A 243 -9.34 27.01 5.39
CA ALA A 243 -10.28 26.56 6.42
C ALA A 243 -9.81 26.87 7.86
N GLU A 244 -8.49 26.93 8.09
CA GLU A 244 -7.89 27.28 9.38
C GLU A 244 -7.74 28.80 9.58
N ALA A 245 -7.91 29.61 8.54
CA ALA A 245 -7.89 31.07 8.66
C ALA A 245 -9.07 31.54 9.54
N PRO A 246 -8.83 32.35 10.59
CA PRO A 246 -9.91 32.82 11.44
C PRO A 246 -10.92 33.61 10.61
N ALA A 247 -12.21 33.26 10.71
CA ALA A 247 -13.29 34.07 10.17
C ALA A 247 -13.11 35.50 10.68
N GLY A 248 -12.82 36.43 9.76
CA GLY A 248 -12.43 37.80 10.09
C GLY A 248 -13.37 38.44 11.13
N GLN A 249 -12.76 39.09 12.11
CA GLN A 249 -13.42 40.01 13.05
C GLN A 249 -14.07 41.18 12.32
#